data_AF-A0A1Y2DMX9-F1
#
_entry.id   AF-A0A1Y2DMX9-F1
#
_cell.length_a   1.000
_cell.length_b   1.000
_cell.length_c   1.000
_cell.angle_alpha   90.00
_cell.angle_beta   90.00
_cell.angle_gamma   90.00
#
_symmetry.space_group_name_H-M   'P 1'
#
loop_
_entity.id
_entity.type
_entity.pdbx_description
1 polymer ?
#
loop_
_entity_poly.entity_id
_entity_poly.type
_entity_poly.pdbx_seq_one_letter_code
_entity_poly.pdbx_strand_id
1 'polypeptide(L)'
;MAPTSFKLNTGQEMPAVGFGTWQAAPGEVAKAVETALKSGYKLIDAAYCYGNEDEVGAGLKAAFASGIKREDIFIMTKLWNTYSTRVSLGLEKSLKALGLDYVDLYLVHWPVGMNPNGNDDRFPKLPNGERDMLWDHDHIQTWKDMEKLVEGGKAKAIGVCNYSKVYLENLLKQAKIVPAINQIENHPALPQDEIVGYCKEKGIHVVAYSPLGSTGGPVMKAEPVVKIAEKKGVNTGTVLLSYHVARGSTVLAKSVTESRIVENLKIVDLDDKEMKALAELNKDNVTRYVYPPFGINFGFPDKASGKVMPNGVPA
;
A
#
# COMPACT_ATOMS: atom_id res chain seq x y z
N MET A 1 -8.84 21.30 -10.72
CA MET A 1 -7.44 20.91 -10.48
C MET A 1 -7.41 19.87 -9.37
N ALA A 2 -7.02 18.66 -9.72
CA ALA A 2 -6.85 17.56 -8.79
C ALA A 2 -5.88 17.93 -7.65
N PRO A 3 -6.15 17.49 -6.41
CA PRO A 3 -5.26 17.71 -5.28
C PRO A 3 -3.91 17.03 -5.51
N THR A 4 -2.83 17.70 -5.09
CA THR A 4 -1.46 17.17 -5.17
C THR A 4 -1.03 16.47 -3.87
N SER A 5 -1.80 16.66 -2.78
CA SER A 5 -1.58 16.04 -1.48
C SER A 5 -2.89 15.95 -0.68
N PHE A 6 -2.88 15.12 0.35
CA PHE A 6 -3.97 14.89 1.28
C PHE A 6 -3.46 14.96 2.73
N LYS A 7 -4.22 15.61 3.60
CA LYS A 7 -3.89 15.71 5.02
C LYS A 7 -4.28 14.44 5.78
N LEU A 8 -3.32 13.83 6.46
CA LEU A 8 -3.55 12.67 7.34
C LEU A 8 -4.11 13.11 8.70
N ASN A 9 -4.67 12.16 9.47
CA ASN A 9 -5.11 12.41 10.85
C ASN A 9 -3.95 12.79 11.80
N THR A 10 -2.70 12.52 11.41
CA THR A 10 -1.49 12.96 12.12
C THR A 10 -1.13 14.42 11.83
N GLY A 11 -1.80 15.05 10.87
CA GLY A 11 -1.49 16.40 10.36
C GLY A 11 -0.39 16.43 9.29
N GLN A 12 0.26 15.31 8.99
CA GLN A 12 1.21 15.21 7.86
C GLN A 12 0.48 15.35 6.52
N GLU A 13 1.15 15.97 5.55
CA GLU A 13 0.69 16.02 4.16
C GLU A 13 1.24 14.81 3.39
N MET A 14 0.34 13.99 2.84
CA MET A 14 0.67 12.82 2.04
C MET A 14 0.51 13.15 0.55
N PRO A 15 1.55 12.99 -0.28
CA PRO A 15 1.43 13.18 -1.73
C PRO A 15 0.29 12.33 -2.34
N ALA A 16 -0.43 12.90 -3.31
CA ALA A 16 -1.55 12.21 -3.97
C ALA A 16 -1.07 11.04 -4.85
N VAL A 17 0.16 11.13 -5.38
CA VAL A 17 0.79 10.09 -6.19
C VAL A 17 2.10 9.67 -5.52
N GLY A 18 2.26 8.36 -5.32
CA GLY A 18 3.45 7.75 -4.76
C GLY A 18 4.08 6.73 -5.70
N PHE A 19 5.38 6.48 -5.52
CA PHE A 19 6.12 5.52 -6.31
C PHE A 19 6.19 4.17 -5.59
N GLY A 20 5.62 3.12 -6.19
CA GLY A 20 5.64 1.76 -5.65
C GLY A 20 6.84 0.96 -6.13
N THR A 21 7.46 0.17 -5.25
CA THR A 21 8.70 -0.58 -5.55
C THR A 21 8.52 -2.11 -5.66
N TRP A 22 7.29 -2.61 -5.60
CA TRP A 22 7.01 -4.05 -5.68
C TRP A 22 7.30 -4.64 -7.08
N GLN A 23 7.88 -5.85 -7.12
CA GLN A 23 8.14 -6.64 -8.34
C GLN A 23 8.98 -5.94 -9.42
N ALA A 24 9.93 -5.09 -9.05
CA ALA A 24 11.02 -4.75 -9.95
C ALA A 24 12.06 -5.88 -9.96
N ALA A 25 12.73 -6.11 -11.09
CA ALA A 25 13.79 -7.10 -11.14
C ALA A 25 15.00 -6.60 -10.32
N PRO A 26 15.84 -7.51 -9.79
CA PRO A 26 17.08 -7.13 -9.13
C PRO A 26 17.94 -6.21 -10.02
N GLY A 27 18.44 -5.12 -9.45
CA GLY A 27 19.26 -4.12 -10.13
C GLY A 27 18.50 -2.99 -10.82
N GLU A 28 17.17 -3.06 -10.91
CA GLU A 28 16.35 -1.99 -11.53
C GLU A 28 15.85 -0.95 -10.52
N VAL A 29 15.70 -1.31 -9.24
CA VAL A 29 14.95 -0.50 -8.26
C VAL A 29 15.70 0.78 -7.92
N ALA A 30 17.01 0.69 -7.71
CA ALA A 30 17.81 1.85 -7.32
C ALA A 30 17.70 2.99 -8.35
N LYS A 31 17.82 2.65 -9.65
CA LYS A 31 17.69 3.63 -10.72
C LYS A 31 16.26 4.16 -10.83
N ALA A 32 15.27 3.29 -10.72
CA ALA A 32 13.87 3.70 -10.82
C ALA A 32 13.46 4.66 -9.68
N VAL A 33 13.91 4.41 -8.44
CA VAL A 33 13.68 5.31 -7.29
C VAL A 33 14.39 6.65 -7.50
N GLU A 34 15.64 6.66 -7.92
CA GLU A 34 16.38 7.89 -8.23
C GLU A 34 15.64 8.72 -9.30
N THR A 35 15.24 8.08 -10.39
CA THR A 35 14.49 8.71 -11.49
C THR A 35 13.15 9.27 -11.01
N ALA A 36 12.41 8.52 -10.19
CA ALA A 36 11.13 8.98 -9.65
C ALA A 36 11.30 10.24 -8.78
N LEU A 37 12.28 10.26 -7.88
CA LEU A 37 12.52 11.43 -7.04
C LEU A 37 12.98 12.64 -7.87
N LYS A 38 13.86 12.43 -8.85
CA LYS A 38 14.30 13.50 -9.77
C LYS A 38 13.20 14.02 -10.69
N SER A 39 12.17 13.22 -11.00
CA SER A 39 11.02 13.64 -11.79
C SER A 39 9.94 14.36 -10.98
N GLY A 40 10.06 14.40 -9.65
CA GLY A 40 9.17 15.15 -8.75
C GLY A 40 8.26 14.30 -7.88
N TYR A 41 8.43 12.96 -7.82
CA TYR A 41 7.77 12.17 -6.78
C TYR A 41 8.25 12.62 -5.40
N LYS A 42 7.30 12.69 -4.46
CA LYS A 42 7.57 13.01 -3.05
C LYS A 42 7.17 11.88 -2.11
N LEU A 43 6.74 10.74 -2.64
CA LEU A 43 6.37 9.58 -1.84
C LEU A 43 7.01 8.32 -2.42
N ILE A 44 7.67 7.54 -1.57
CA ILE A 44 8.21 6.22 -1.88
C ILE A 44 7.54 5.17 -1.00
N ASP A 45 6.95 4.16 -1.63
CA ASP A 45 6.38 2.98 -0.98
C ASP A 45 7.34 1.80 -1.10
N ALA A 46 7.85 1.34 0.04
CA ALA A 46 8.68 0.14 0.18
C ALA A 46 7.98 -0.91 1.06
N ALA A 47 8.57 -2.09 1.19
CA ALA A 47 8.18 -3.08 2.20
C ALA A 47 9.29 -4.11 2.38
N TYR A 48 9.44 -4.62 3.60
CA TYR A 48 10.41 -5.68 3.89
C TYR A 48 10.25 -6.91 2.97
N CYS A 49 9.01 -7.35 2.73
CA CYS A 49 8.76 -8.55 1.96
C CYS A 49 9.05 -8.42 0.46
N TYR A 50 9.21 -7.19 -0.05
CA TYR A 50 9.57 -6.97 -1.45
C TYR A 50 11.00 -7.42 -1.73
N GLY A 51 11.84 -7.51 -0.69
CA GLY A 51 13.20 -8.04 -0.81
C GLY A 51 14.15 -7.13 -1.55
N ASN A 52 13.84 -5.85 -1.66
CA ASN A 52 14.59 -4.87 -2.44
C ASN A 52 14.79 -3.54 -1.70
N GLU A 53 14.56 -3.49 -0.38
CA GLU A 53 14.76 -2.26 0.40
C GLU A 53 16.19 -1.73 0.34
N ASP A 54 17.20 -2.61 0.20
CA ASP A 54 18.60 -2.20 0.00
C ASP A 54 18.78 -1.39 -1.31
N GLU A 55 18.10 -1.80 -2.39
CA GLU A 55 18.13 -1.06 -3.65
C GLU A 55 17.32 0.22 -3.58
N VAL A 56 16.19 0.22 -2.85
CA VAL A 56 15.46 1.46 -2.55
C VAL A 56 16.38 2.43 -1.81
N GLY A 57 17.10 1.97 -0.78
CA GLY A 57 18.07 2.77 -0.04
C GLY A 57 19.19 3.33 -0.91
N ALA A 58 19.72 2.54 -1.84
CA ALA A 58 20.69 3.02 -2.82
C ALA A 58 20.13 4.13 -3.72
N GLY A 59 18.88 3.98 -4.20
CA GLY A 59 18.19 5.00 -4.99
C GLY A 59 17.91 6.29 -4.20
N LEU A 60 17.47 6.17 -2.95
CA LEU A 60 17.30 7.30 -2.03
C LEU A 60 18.62 8.04 -1.82
N LYS A 61 19.71 7.32 -1.54
CA LYS A 61 21.04 7.91 -1.36
C LYS A 61 21.50 8.67 -2.60
N ALA A 62 21.29 8.13 -3.79
CA ALA A 62 21.62 8.80 -5.06
C ALA A 62 20.78 10.06 -5.28
N ALA A 63 19.47 10.01 -4.99
CA ALA A 63 18.60 11.16 -5.05
C ALA A 63 19.01 12.27 -4.07
N PHE A 64 19.35 11.91 -2.83
CA PHE A 64 19.80 12.88 -1.83
C PHE A 64 21.15 13.51 -2.18
N ALA A 65 22.08 12.74 -2.74
CA ALA A 65 23.33 13.26 -3.26
C ALA A 65 23.14 14.27 -4.41
N SER A 66 21.99 14.25 -5.08
CA SER A 66 21.63 15.24 -6.12
C SER A 66 20.94 16.51 -5.57
N GLY A 67 20.82 16.65 -4.25
CA GLY A 67 20.29 17.85 -3.58
C GLY A 67 18.84 17.74 -3.09
N ILE A 68 18.17 16.59 -3.28
CA ILE A 68 16.85 16.33 -2.70
C ILE A 68 17.02 16.10 -1.20
N LYS A 69 16.23 16.79 -0.38
CA LYS A 69 16.34 16.68 1.08
C LYS A 69 15.48 15.55 1.63
N ARG A 70 15.92 14.90 2.71
CA ARG A 70 15.19 13.79 3.34
C ARG A 70 13.83 14.24 3.85
N GLU A 71 13.75 15.44 4.43
CA GLU A 71 12.53 16.03 4.99
C GLU A 71 11.47 16.39 3.94
N ASP A 72 11.85 16.46 2.66
CA ASP A 72 10.92 16.75 1.55
C ASP A 72 10.24 15.49 0.99
N ILE A 73 10.70 14.30 1.40
CA ILE A 73 10.24 13.01 0.86
C ILE A 73 9.51 12.21 1.94
N PHE A 74 8.27 11.80 1.64
CA PHE A 74 7.47 10.90 2.45
C PHE A 74 7.86 9.44 2.14
N ILE A 75 8.51 8.76 3.09
CA ILE A 75 8.94 7.37 2.91
C ILE A 75 8.10 6.47 3.80
N MET A 76 7.48 5.45 3.20
CA MET A 76 6.77 4.41 3.93
C MET A 76 7.33 3.02 3.67
N THR A 77 7.33 2.19 4.71
CA THR A 77 7.62 0.76 4.62
C THR A 77 6.68 -0.05 5.51
N LYS A 78 6.78 -1.38 5.47
CA LYS A 78 5.78 -2.30 6.03
C LYS A 78 6.42 -3.41 6.83
N LEU A 79 5.89 -3.64 8.03
CA LEU A 79 6.12 -4.79 8.87
C LEU A 79 5.58 -6.05 8.19
N TRP A 80 6.46 -6.99 7.89
CA TRP A 80 6.05 -8.28 7.34
C TRP A 80 5.62 -9.28 8.42
N ASN A 81 4.82 -10.26 8.02
CA ASN A 81 4.09 -11.18 8.90
C ASN A 81 5.01 -12.01 9.82
N THR A 82 6.24 -12.33 9.39
CA THR A 82 7.26 -13.04 10.19
C THR A 82 7.87 -12.18 11.32
N TYR A 83 7.54 -10.88 11.35
CA TYR A 83 7.96 -9.92 12.37
C TYR A 83 6.79 -9.37 13.19
N SER A 84 5.57 -9.90 13.02
CA SER A 84 4.35 -9.48 13.73
C SER A 84 4.46 -9.52 15.28
N THR A 85 5.33 -10.39 15.82
CA THR A 85 5.64 -10.47 17.27
C THR A 85 6.94 -9.76 17.67
N ARG A 86 7.65 -9.16 16.70
CA ARG A 86 8.99 -8.56 16.85
C ARG A 86 9.06 -7.23 16.09
N VAL A 87 8.04 -6.39 16.31
CA VAL A 87 7.77 -5.18 15.52
C VAL A 87 8.99 -4.24 15.44
N SER A 88 9.64 -3.95 16.56
CA SER A 88 10.83 -3.08 16.60
C SER A 88 11.99 -3.62 15.75
N LEU A 89 12.24 -4.93 15.81
CA LEU A 89 13.28 -5.57 15.00
C LEU A 89 12.95 -5.48 13.50
N GLY A 90 11.67 -5.65 13.15
CA GLY A 90 11.19 -5.47 11.77
C GLY A 90 11.49 -4.08 11.23
N LEU A 91 11.18 -3.03 12.01
CA LEU A 91 11.46 -1.64 11.62
C LEU A 91 12.97 -1.38 11.52
N GLU A 92 13.77 -1.86 12.47
CA GLU A 92 15.23 -1.68 12.47
C GLU A 92 15.88 -2.31 11.23
N LYS A 93 15.41 -3.48 10.79
CA LYS A 93 15.87 -4.10 9.56
C LYS A 93 15.58 -3.23 8.34
N SER A 94 14.35 -2.75 8.21
CA SER A 94 13.97 -1.87 7.10
C SER A 94 14.74 -0.55 7.11
N LEU A 95 14.90 0.10 8.26
CA LEU A 95 15.69 1.33 8.38
C LEU A 95 17.14 1.13 7.96
N LYS A 96 17.75 0.01 8.38
CA LYS A 96 19.12 -0.35 7.97
C LYS A 96 19.22 -0.55 6.46
N ALA A 97 18.31 -1.31 5.86
CA ALA A 97 18.32 -1.57 4.43
C ALA A 97 18.09 -0.29 3.60
N LEU A 98 17.14 0.55 4.02
CA LEU A 98 16.86 1.83 3.39
C LEU A 98 17.97 2.88 3.62
N GLY A 99 18.84 2.68 4.61
CA GLY A 99 19.86 3.66 5.01
C GLY A 99 19.26 4.92 5.61
N LEU A 100 18.23 4.79 6.45
CA LEU A 100 17.47 5.89 7.04
C LEU A 100 17.44 5.80 8.57
N ASP A 101 17.35 6.96 9.23
CA ASP A 101 17.15 7.03 10.69
C ASP A 101 15.66 6.92 11.08
N TYR A 102 14.76 7.30 10.17
CA TYR A 102 13.31 7.22 10.38
C TYR A 102 12.55 7.02 9.06
N VAL A 103 11.33 6.48 9.18
CA VAL A 103 10.30 6.51 8.12
C VAL A 103 9.15 7.44 8.51
N ASP A 104 8.50 8.03 7.52
CA ASP A 104 7.35 8.90 7.73
C ASP A 104 6.12 8.09 8.15
N LEU A 105 6.05 6.83 7.71
CA LEU A 105 4.94 5.93 8.01
C LEU A 105 5.40 4.46 8.01
N TYR A 106 5.02 3.70 9.04
CA TYR A 106 5.26 2.25 9.11
C TYR A 106 3.95 1.47 9.17
N LEU A 107 3.79 0.47 8.31
CA LEU A 107 2.51 -0.23 8.14
C LEU A 107 2.53 -1.66 8.63
N VAL A 108 1.46 -2.14 9.28
CA VAL A 108 1.20 -3.58 9.37
C VAL A 108 0.80 -4.10 7.99
N HIS A 109 1.60 -4.95 7.35
CA HIS A 109 1.38 -5.33 5.93
C HIS A 109 0.13 -6.20 5.73
N TRP A 110 -0.12 -7.15 6.63
CA TRP A 110 -1.35 -7.95 6.68
C TRP A 110 -1.71 -8.20 8.15
N PRO A 111 -3.00 -8.36 8.51
CA PRO A 111 -3.43 -8.57 9.89
C PRO A 111 -3.19 -10.01 10.39
N VAL A 112 -1.97 -10.55 10.23
CA VAL A 112 -1.62 -11.95 10.54
C VAL A 112 -0.17 -12.09 11.00
N GLY A 113 0.12 -13.20 11.68
CA GLY A 113 1.47 -13.64 11.99
C GLY A 113 1.90 -14.89 11.23
N MET A 114 3.18 -14.96 10.89
CA MET A 114 3.85 -16.16 10.37
C MET A 114 4.97 -16.59 11.31
N ASN A 115 5.31 -17.88 11.31
CA ASN A 115 6.31 -18.44 12.21
C ASN A 115 7.67 -17.73 12.05
N PRO A 116 8.16 -17.00 13.06
CA PRO A 116 9.43 -16.28 12.98
C PRO A 116 10.64 -17.21 12.94
N ASN A 117 10.47 -18.47 13.33
CA ASN A 117 11.50 -19.51 13.37
C ASN A 117 11.29 -20.56 12.27
N GLY A 118 10.50 -20.23 11.23
CA GLY A 118 10.26 -21.12 10.10
C GLY A 118 11.48 -21.28 9.19
N ASN A 119 11.30 -22.04 8.10
CA ASN A 119 12.38 -22.38 7.16
C ASN A 119 12.77 -21.27 6.16
N ASP A 120 12.11 -20.11 6.20
CA ASP A 120 12.43 -18.93 5.39
C ASP A 120 12.06 -17.66 6.18
N ASP A 121 12.89 -16.62 6.07
CA ASP A 121 12.72 -15.38 6.83
C ASP A 121 11.47 -14.56 6.41
N ARG A 122 10.99 -14.74 5.17
CA ARG A 122 9.82 -14.02 4.62
C ARG A 122 8.65 -14.95 4.36
N PHE A 123 8.88 -16.14 3.82
CA PHE A 123 7.81 -17.02 3.35
C PHE A 123 7.95 -18.43 3.92
N PRO A 124 7.93 -18.59 5.25
CA PRO A 124 8.07 -19.90 5.88
C PRO A 124 6.91 -20.81 5.46
N LYS A 125 7.21 -22.10 5.26
CA LYS A 125 6.27 -23.11 4.81
C LYS A 125 6.36 -24.37 5.66
N LEU A 126 5.20 -25.00 5.85
CA LEU A 126 5.08 -26.35 6.39
C LEU A 126 5.50 -27.40 5.33
N PRO A 127 5.75 -28.67 5.70
CA PRO A 127 6.08 -29.74 4.76
C PRO A 127 5.03 -29.97 3.66
N ASN A 128 3.76 -29.64 3.91
CA ASN A 128 2.67 -29.73 2.93
C ASN A 128 2.64 -28.57 1.91
N GLY A 129 3.55 -27.61 2.02
CA GLY A 129 3.66 -26.45 1.12
C GLY A 129 2.83 -25.22 1.51
N GLU A 130 1.95 -25.33 2.51
CA GLU A 130 1.18 -24.21 3.05
C GLU A 130 2.10 -23.24 3.81
N ARG A 131 1.65 -21.99 4.00
CA ARG A 131 2.36 -21.03 4.84
C ARG A 131 2.33 -21.48 6.30
N ASP A 132 3.46 -21.32 6.97
CA ASP A 132 3.59 -21.58 8.40
C ASP A 132 3.07 -20.36 9.19
N MET A 133 1.77 -20.39 9.49
CA MET A 133 1.01 -19.30 10.13
C MET A 133 0.97 -19.45 11.65
N LEU A 134 0.97 -18.32 12.37
CA LEU A 134 0.68 -18.27 13.81
C LEU A 134 -0.83 -18.13 14.03
N TRP A 135 -1.55 -19.25 14.10
CA TRP A 135 -3.02 -19.26 14.16
C TRP A 135 -3.63 -18.69 15.44
N ASP A 136 -2.84 -18.61 16.51
CA ASP A 136 -3.20 -18.03 17.81
C ASP A 136 -2.77 -16.55 17.94
N HIS A 137 -2.05 -16.01 16.96
CA HIS A 137 -1.56 -14.63 17.00
C HIS A 137 -2.66 -13.62 16.64
N ASP A 138 -2.80 -12.62 17.50
CA ASP A 138 -3.77 -11.54 17.35
C ASP A 138 -3.13 -10.29 16.70
N HIS A 139 -3.75 -9.80 15.62
CA HIS A 139 -3.30 -8.58 14.95
C HIS A 139 -3.33 -7.34 15.86
N ILE A 140 -4.21 -7.31 16.86
CA ILE A 140 -4.29 -6.22 17.84
C ILE A 140 -3.03 -6.17 18.71
N GLN A 141 -2.42 -7.31 19.03
CA GLN A 141 -1.15 -7.34 19.76
C GLN A 141 -0.02 -6.73 18.93
N THR A 142 0.00 -7.03 17.63
CA THR A 142 0.94 -6.39 16.68
C THR A 142 0.75 -4.87 16.70
N TRP A 143 -0.50 -4.39 16.66
CA TRP A 143 -0.78 -2.96 16.68
C TRP A 143 -0.32 -2.28 17.98
N LYS A 144 -0.55 -2.88 19.14
CA LYS A 144 -0.07 -2.37 20.44
C LYS A 144 1.45 -2.20 20.46
N ASP A 145 2.18 -3.05 19.74
CA ASP A 145 3.63 -2.92 19.58
C ASP A 145 4.02 -1.87 18.52
N MET A 146 3.21 -1.68 17.47
CA MET A 146 3.37 -0.56 16.52
C MET A 146 3.21 0.80 17.21
N GLU A 147 2.25 0.94 18.12
CA GLU A 147 2.00 2.18 18.86
C GLU A 147 3.24 2.67 19.63
N LYS A 148 4.01 1.73 20.21
CA LYS A 148 5.25 2.03 20.94
C LYS A 148 6.35 2.58 20.03
N LEU A 149 6.32 2.30 18.73
CA LEU A 149 7.34 2.80 17.78
C LEU A 149 7.23 4.31 17.53
N VAL A 150 6.03 4.88 17.67
CA VAL A 150 5.78 6.31 17.46
C VAL A 150 6.50 7.12 18.54
N GLU A 151 6.44 6.66 19.80
CA GLU A 151 7.14 7.28 20.92
C GLU A 151 8.67 7.32 20.72
N GLY A 152 9.22 6.29 20.08
CA GLY A 152 10.65 6.20 19.77
C GLY A 152 11.11 7.04 18.57
N GLY A 153 10.20 7.68 17.83
CA GLY A 153 10.51 8.61 16.73
C GLY A 153 11.08 7.99 15.44
N LYS A 154 11.37 6.67 15.44
CA LYS A 154 11.84 5.90 14.27
C LYS A 154 10.76 5.74 13.19
N ALA A 155 9.48 5.83 13.57
CA ALA A 155 8.35 5.99 12.66
C ALA A 155 7.55 7.24 13.09
N LYS A 156 7.32 8.19 12.18
CA LYS A 156 6.55 9.41 12.51
C LYS A 156 5.04 9.14 12.65
N ALA A 157 4.56 8.15 11.92
CA ALA A 157 3.19 7.65 11.98
C ALA A 157 3.16 6.14 11.76
N ILE A 158 2.02 5.53 12.09
CA ILE A 158 1.75 4.12 11.84
C ILE A 158 0.42 3.95 11.12
N GLY A 159 0.31 2.89 10.33
CA GLY A 159 -0.89 2.58 9.57
C GLY A 159 -1.04 1.08 9.32
N VAL A 160 -2.05 0.72 8.55
CA VAL A 160 -2.33 -0.68 8.22
C VAL A 160 -2.40 -0.88 6.71
N CYS A 161 -2.28 -2.13 6.27
CA CYS A 161 -2.42 -2.55 4.89
C CYS A 161 -3.25 -3.83 4.85
N ASN A 162 -4.16 -3.92 3.87
CA ASN A 162 -5.08 -5.06 3.68
C ASN A 162 -6.03 -5.33 4.86
N TYR A 163 -6.43 -4.29 5.59
CA TYR A 163 -7.47 -4.44 6.62
C TYR A 163 -8.85 -4.24 5.98
N SER A 164 -9.73 -5.22 6.14
CA SER A 164 -11.16 -5.06 5.85
C SER A 164 -11.85 -4.28 6.96
N LYS A 165 -13.12 -3.91 6.75
CA LYS A 165 -13.90 -3.14 7.72
C LYS A 165 -13.98 -3.85 9.08
N VAL A 166 -14.26 -5.16 9.11
CA VAL A 166 -14.36 -5.91 10.37
C VAL A 166 -13.03 -5.92 11.15
N TYR A 167 -11.91 -6.04 10.46
CA TYR A 167 -10.59 -5.94 11.09
C TYR A 167 -10.32 -4.54 11.64
N LEU A 168 -10.69 -3.49 10.91
CA LEU A 168 -10.59 -2.11 11.40
C LEU A 168 -11.51 -1.87 12.61
N GLU A 169 -12.76 -2.34 12.58
CA GLU A 169 -13.71 -2.24 13.69
C GLU A 169 -13.18 -2.91 14.95
N ASN A 170 -12.59 -4.10 14.83
CA ASN A 170 -12.00 -4.80 15.96
C ASN A 170 -10.73 -4.11 16.47
N LEU A 171 -9.90 -3.59 15.57
CA LEU A 171 -8.71 -2.83 15.93
C LEU A 171 -9.06 -1.56 16.71
N LEU A 172 -9.99 -0.76 16.20
CA LEU A 172 -10.33 0.56 16.76
C LEU A 172 -11.00 0.49 18.13
N LYS A 173 -11.54 -0.67 18.54
CA LYS A 173 -12.02 -0.89 19.92
C LYS A 173 -10.90 -0.85 20.95
N GLN A 174 -9.65 -1.12 20.54
CA GLN A 174 -8.51 -1.27 21.45
C GLN A 174 -7.32 -0.35 21.10
N ALA A 175 -7.30 0.24 19.91
CA ALA A 175 -6.26 1.15 19.46
C ALA A 175 -6.28 2.47 20.26
N LYS A 176 -5.12 2.90 20.73
CA LYS A 176 -4.88 4.23 21.27
C LYS A 176 -4.54 5.24 20.17
N ILE A 177 -3.84 4.78 19.13
CA ILE A 177 -3.51 5.54 17.93
C ILE A 177 -4.39 5.03 16.80
N VAL A 178 -5.21 5.91 16.22
CA VAL A 178 -5.97 5.59 15.00
C VAL A 178 -4.97 5.44 13.84
N PRO A 179 -5.03 4.35 13.03
CA PRO A 179 -4.15 4.20 11.88
C PRO A 179 -4.19 5.44 10.97
N ALA A 180 -3.03 5.96 10.57
CA ALA A 180 -2.99 7.13 9.69
C ALA A 180 -3.52 6.80 8.28
N ILE A 181 -3.26 5.57 7.82
CA ILE A 181 -3.76 5.06 6.55
C ILE A 181 -4.25 3.61 6.66
N ASN A 182 -5.06 3.20 5.68
CA ASN A 182 -5.22 1.81 5.25
C ASN A 182 -4.84 1.69 3.78
N GLN A 183 -3.75 0.96 3.49
CA GLN A 183 -3.31 0.69 2.13
C GLN A 183 -4.00 -0.58 1.60
N ILE A 184 -4.73 -0.49 0.48
CA ILE A 184 -5.56 -1.59 -0.05
C ILE A 184 -5.46 -1.70 -1.58
N GLU A 185 -5.74 -2.90 -2.10
CA GLU A 185 -5.94 -3.08 -3.54
C GLU A 185 -7.15 -2.24 -3.94
N ASN A 186 -6.98 -1.30 -4.86
CA ASN A 186 -8.09 -0.47 -5.26
C ASN A 186 -7.95 -0.08 -6.72
N HIS A 187 -9.05 -0.18 -7.45
CA HIS A 187 -9.19 0.24 -8.84
C HIS A 187 -10.68 0.18 -9.21
N PRO A 188 -11.11 0.69 -10.37
CA PRO A 188 -12.53 0.70 -10.72
C PRO A 188 -13.22 -0.68 -10.71
N ALA A 189 -12.50 -1.78 -11.01
CA ALA A 189 -13.03 -3.14 -10.90
C ALA A 189 -13.08 -3.70 -9.45
N LEU A 190 -12.54 -2.98 -8.46
CA LEU A 190 -12.56 -3.32 -7.04
C LEU A 190 -12.59 -2.02 -6.21
N PRO A 191 -13.73 -1.30 -6.17
CA PRO A 191 -13.81 0.03 -5.59
C PRO A 191 -13.70 0.03 -4.06
N GLN A 192 -14.04 -1.11 -3.42
CA GLN A 192 -14.05 -1.33 -1.98
C GLN A 192 -14.79 -0.22 -1.20
N ASP A 193 -15.95 0.23 -1.69
CA ASP A 193 -16.66 1.41 -1.16
C ASP A 193 -17.01 1.31 0.33
N GLU A 194 -17.32 0.10 0.83
CA GLU A 194 -17.55 -0.12 2.26
C GLU A 194 -16.31 0.23 3.10
N ILE A 195 -15.14 -0.24 2.69
CA ILE A 195 -13.88 -0.01 3.41
C ILE A 195 -13.45 1.44 3.26
N VAL A 196 -13.55 2.00 2.05
CA VAL A 196 -13.23 3.41 1.78
C VAL A 196 -14.12 4.35 2.60
N GLY A 197 -15.43 4.08 2.63
CA GLY A 197 -16.40 4.85 3.42
C GLY A 197 -16.12 4.79 4.92
N TYR A 198 -15.84 3.58 5.44
CA TYR A 198 -15.50 3.40 6.85
C TYR A 198 -14.17 4.09 7.23
N CYS A 199 -13.13 3.94 6.40
CA CYS A 199 -11.86 4.64 6.59
C CYS A 199 -12.08 6.16 6.67
N LYS A 200 -12.87 6.73 5.75
CA LYS A 200 -13.21 8.16 5.76
C LYS A 200 -13.92 8.58 7.05
N GLU A 201 -14.92 7.81 7.50
CA GLU A 201 -15.64 8.08 8.75
C GLU A 201 -14.70 8.13 9.97
N LYS A 202 -13.68 7.26 9.99
CA LYS A 202 -12.70 7.16 11.09
C LYS A 202 -11.46 8.05 10.91
N GLY A 203 -11.41 8.88 9.85
CA GLY A 203 -10.25 9.72 9.56
C GLY A 203 -9.00 8.93 9.15
N ILE A 204 -9.16 7.72 8.61
CA ILE A 204 -8.09 6.88 8.10
C ILE A 204 -7.97 7.14 6.60
N HIS A 205 -6.80 7.57 6.12
CA HIS A 205 -6.62 7.85 4.68
C HIS A 205 -6.46 6.56 3.87
N VAL A 206 -6.96 6.54 2.63
CA VAL A 206 -6.82 5.37 1.76
C VAL A 206 -5.64 5.55 0.80
N VAL A 207 -4.80 4.52 0.74
CA VAL A 207 -3.73 4.41 -0.25
C VAL A 207 -4.03 3.22 -1.17
N ALA A 208 -4.19 3.49 -2.46
CA ALA A 208 -4.47 2.48 -3.47
C ALA A 208 -3.18 1.85 -4.00
N TYR A 209 -3.04 0.53 -3.84
CA TYR A 209 -2.05 -0.27 -4.57
C TYR A 209 -2.70 -1.05 -5.72
N SER A 210 -1.87 -1.52 -6.65
CA SER A 210 -2.31 -2.21 -7.87
C SER A 210 -3.38 -1.46 -8.67
N PRO A 211 -3.28 -0.13 -8.89
CA PRO A 211 -4.33 0.66 -9.54
C PRO A 211 -4.64 0.22 -10.99
N LEU A 212 -3.74 -0.56 -11.60
CA LEU A 212 -3.86 -1.08 -12.96
C LEU A 212 -4.42 -2.52 -13.01
N GLY A 213 -4.69 -3.15 -11.86
CA GLY A 213 -5.05 -4.57 -11.75
C GLY A 213 -3.86 -5.52 -11.65
N SER A 214 -2.77 -5.10 -11.00
CA SER A 214 -1.56 -5.91 -10.79
C SER A 214 -0.86 -6.32 -12.11
N THR A 215 -0.28 -7.51 -12.17
CA THR A 215 0.51 -8.03 -13.29
C THR A 215 -0.22 -7.95 -14.63
N GLY A 216 0.42 -7.35 -15.63
CA GLY A 216 -0.13 -7.21 -16.98
C GLY A 216 -1.18 -6.10 -17.15
N GLY A 217 -1.58 -5.44 -16.06
CA GLY A 217 -2.47 -4.28 -16.07
C GLY A 217 -3.82 -4.52 -16.77
N PRO A 218 -4.58 -5.57 -16.44
CA PRO A 218 -5.82 -5.93 -17.12
C PRO A 218 -6.86 -4.80 -17.13
N VAL A 219 -6.92 -3.98 -16.07
CA VAL A 219 -7.89 -2.88 -15.96
C VAL A 219 -7.62 -1.79 -16.99
N MET A 220 -6.37 -1.63 -17.45
CA MET A 220 -6.01 -0.66 -18.50
C MET A 220 -6.68 -0.95 -19.85
N LYS A 221 -7.16 -2.18 -20.07
CA LYS A 221 -7.75 -2.63 -21.33
C LYS A 221 -9.28 -2.51 -21.33
N ALA A 222 -9.90 -2.14 -20.21
CA ALA A 222 -11.34 -2.01 -20.13
C ALA A 222 -11.85 -0.87 -21.00
N GLU A 223 -12.94 -1.10 -21.73
CA GLU A 223 -13.48 -0.16 -22.73
C GLU A 223 -13.74 1.25 -22.17
N PRO A 224 -14.35 1.45 -20.97
CA PRO A 224 -14.50 2.79 -20.42
C PRO A 224 -13.17 3.51 -20.18
N VAL A 225 -12.14 2.79 -19.74
CA VAL A 225 -10.81 3.36 -19.48
C VAL A 225 -10.17 3.84 -20.78
N VAL A 226 -10.23 3.00 -21.83
CA VAL A 226 -9.70 3.33 -23.16
C VAL A 226 -10.41 4.55 -23.75
N LYS A 227 -11.75 4.58 -23.73
CA LYS A 227 -12.53 5.70 -24.25
C LYS A 227 -12.24 7.02 -23.54
N ILE A 228 -12.08 7.00 -22.21
CA ILE A 228 -11.75 8.20 -21.43
C ILE A 228 -10.33 8.67 -21.77
N ALA A 229 -9.38 7.74 -21.90
CA ALA A 229 -7.99 8.02 -22.25
C ALA A 229 -7.90 8.71 -23.63
N GLU A 230 -8.59 8.17 -24.65
CA GLU A 230 -8.70 8.75 -26.00
C GLU A 230 -9.31 10.15 -25.97
N LYS A 231 -10.47 10.32 -25.31
CA LYS A 231 -11.16 11.61 -25.20
C LYS A 231 -10.29 12.70 -24.55
N LYS A 232 -9.44 12.32 -23.59
CA LYS A 232 -8.56 13.26 -22.87
C LYS A 232 -7.15 13.40 -23.46
N GLY A 233 -6.78 12.58 -24.46
CA GLY A 233 -5.43 12.58 -25.00
C GLY A 233 -4.36 12.20 -23.97
N VAL A 234 -4.63 11.19 -23.13
CA VAL A 234 -3.71 10.65 -22.11
C VAL A 234 -3.66 9.13 -22.16
N ASN A 235 -2.68 8.51 -21.51
CA ASN A 235 -2.61 7.06 -21.43
C ASN A 235 -3.64 6.48 -20.43
N THR A 236 -4.03 5.22 -20.62
CA THR A 236 -4.99 4.53 -19.75
C THR A 236 -4.52 4.45 -18.30
N GLY A 237 -3.20 4.34 -18.07
CA GLY A 237 -2.60 4.45 -16.74
C GLY A 237 -2.92 5.79 -16.06
N THR A 238 -2.79 6.91 -16.78
CA THR A 238 -3.14 8.25 -16.26
C THR A 238 -4.60 8.32 -15.81
N VAL A 239 -5.53 7.71 -16.56
CA VAL A 239 -6.95 7.67 -16.18
C VAL A 239 -7.15 6.91 -14.87
N LEU A 240 -6.53 5.73 -14.73
CA LEU A 240 -6.66 4.91 -13.53
C LEU A 240 -6.00 5.54 -12.30
N LEU A 241 -4.84 6.18 -12.45
CA LEU A 241 -4.23 6.94 -11.36
C LEU A 241 -5.13 8.14 -10.95
N SER A 242 -5.69 8.83 -11.94
CA SER A 242 -6.57 9.99 -11.70
C SER A 242 -7.88 9.62 -11.02
N TYR A 243 -8.41 8.41 -11.27
CA TYR A 243 -9.58 7.88 -10.58
C TYR A 243 -9.42 7.86 -9.05
N HIS A 244 -8.25 7.48 -8.56
CA HIS A 244 -7.99 7.46 -7.12
C HIS A 244 -7.89 8.86 -6.52
N VAL A 245 -7.20 9.77 -7.21
CA VAL A 245 -7.07 11.16 -6.77
C VAL A 245 -8.43 11.84 -6.75
N ALA A 246 -9.29 11.59 -7.75
CA ALA A 246 -10.67 12.07 -7.79
C ALA A 246 -11.54 11.52 -6.64
N ARG A 247 -11.25 10.31 -6.16
CA ARG A 247 -11.89 9.71 -4.98
C ARG A 247 -11.29 10.17 -3.64
N GLY A 248 -10.30 11.06 -3.67
CA GLY A 248 -9.63 11.56 -2.47
C GLY A 248 -8.67 10.55 -1.84
N SER A 249 -8.14 9.61 -2.63
CA SER A 249 -7.16 8.61 -2.19
C SER A 249 -5.78 8.90 -2.78
N THR A 250 -4.72 8.57 -2.04
CA THR A 250 -3.37 8.50 -2.62
C THR A 250 -3.24 7.24 -3.46
N VAL A 251 -2.52 7.30 -4.57
CA VAL A 251 -2.30 6.15 -5.45
C VAL A 251 -0.83 5.83 -5.65
N LEU A 252 -0.50 4.54 -5.67
CA LEU A 252 0.85 4.05 -5.93
C LEU A 252 1.02 3.66 -7.40
N ALA A 253 1.88 4.40 -8.10
CA ALA A 253 2.30 4.08 -9.44
C ALA A 253 3.64 3.33 -9.41
N LYS A 254 3.68 2.11 -9.94
CA LYS A 254 4.91 1.33 -10.08
C LYS A 254 5.34 1.30 -11.55
N SER A 255 6.62 1.57 -11.81
CA SER A 255 7.26 1.36 -13.11
C SER A 255 8.77 1.32 -12.95
N VAL A 256 9.46 0.62 -13.84
CA VAL A 256 10.93 0.73 -14.02
C VAL A 256 11.29 1.43 -15.33
N THR A 257 10.31 1.71 -16.18
CA THR A 257 10.47 2.44 -17.43
C THR A 257 10.41 3.94 -17.17
N GLU A 258 11.52 4.65 -17.38
CA GLU A 258 11.67 6.09 -17.08
C GLU A 258 10.55 6.97 -17.64
N SER A 259 10.20 6.82 -18.93
CA SER A 259 9.11 7.60 -19.54
C SER A 259 7.77 7.42 -18.83
N ARG A 260 7.46 6.19 -18.41
CA ARG A 260 6.24 5.88 -17.64
C ARG A 260 6.32 6.42 -16.22
N ILE A 261 7.49 6.44 -15.59
CA ILE A 261 7.67 7.01 -14.25
C ILE A 261 7.25 8.49 -14.29
N VAL A 262 7.80 9.24 -15.25
CA VAL A 262 7.47 10.67 -15.44
C VAL A 262 5.99 10.85 -15.79
N GLU A 263 5.46 10.05 -16.73
CA GLU A 263 4.08 10.17 -17.16
C GLU A 263 3.07 9.88 -16.04
N ASN A 264 3.36 8.93 -15.16
CA ASN A 264 2.48 8.56 -14.05
C ASN A 264 2.27 9.68 -13.01
N LEU A 265 3.08 10.76 -13.02
CA LEU A 265 2.81 11.96 -12.21
C LEU A 265 1.70 12.83 -12.80
N LYS A 266 1.38 12.68 -14.08
CA LYS A 266 0.32 13.43 -14.73
C LYS A 266 -1.02 12.92 -14.22
N ILE A 267 -1.76 13.78 -13.53
CA ILE A 267 -3.14 13.55 -13.09
C ILE A 267 -4.07 14.49 -13.87
N VAL A 268 -5.22 13.97 -14.29
CA VAL A 268 -6.26 14.72 -15.01
C VAL A 268 -7.55 14.73 -14.21
N ASP A 269 -8.30 15.81 -14.29
CA ASP A 269 -9.63 15.87 -13.67
C ASP A 269 -10.58 14.92 -14.43
N LEU A 270 -11.28 14.04 -13.69
CA LEU A 270 -12.34 13.17 -14.21
C LEU A 270 -13.70 13.76 -13.83
N ASP A 271 -14.59 13.92 -14.81
CA ASP A 271 -15.95 14.43 -14.58
C ASP A 271 -16.89 13.34 -14.03
N ASP A 272 -18.08 13.73 -13.57
CA ASP A 272 -19.07 12.79 -13.02
C ASP A 272 -19.51 11.70 -13.99
N LYS A 273 -19.53 11.98 -15.31
CA LYS A 273 -19.91 10.99 -16.32
C LYS A 273 -18.79 9.97 -16.51
N GLU A 274 -17.55 10.42 -16.50
CA GLU A 274 -16.36 9.58 -16.59
C GLU A 274 -16.21 8.70 -15.34
N MET A 275 -16.44 9.26 -14.15
CA MET A 275 -16.46 8.49 -12.90
C MET A 275 -17.57 7.43 -12.90
N LYS A 276 -18.77 7.76 -13.40
CA LYS A 276 -19.86 6.78 -13.58
C LYS A 276 -19.52 5.70 -14.60
N ALA A 277 -18.89 6.05 -15.72
CA ALA A 277 -18.48 5.08 -16.73
C ALA A 277 -17.43 4.08 -16.18
N LEU A 278 -16.50 4.55 -15.34
CA LEU A 278 -15.53 3.68 -14.66
C LEU A 278 -16.20 2.76 -13.63
N ALA A 279 -17.30 3.20 -12.99
CA ALA A 279 -18.04 2.36 -12.04
C ALA A 279 -18.71 1.15 -12.71
N GLU A 280 -19.02 1.19 -14.01
CA GLU A 280 -19.60 0.04 -14.72
C GLU A 280 -18.67 -1.20 -14.71
N LEU A 281 -17.35 -1.03 -14.46
CA LEU A 281 -16.40 -2.15 -14.36
C LEU A 281 -16.67 -3.10 -13.19
N ASN A 282 -17.43 -2.68 -12.19
CA ASN A 282 -17.73 -3.49 -11.00
C ASN A 282 -19.22 -3.82 -10.85
N LYS A 283 -20.06 -3.44 -11.82
CA LYS A 283 -21.52 -3.54 -11.75
C LYS A 283 -22.02 -4.96 -11.57
N ASP A 284 -21.42 -5.91 -12.30
CA ASP A 284 -21.83 -7.31 -12.24
C ASP A 284 -21.09 -8.08 -11.16
N ASN A 285 -19.78 -7.85 -11.05
CA ASN A 285 -18.89 -8.46 -10.06
C ASN A 285 -17.67 -7.55 -9.81
N VAL A 286 -17.10 -7.65 -8.61
CA VAL A 286 -15.78 -7.08 -8.32
C VAL A 286 -14.67 -8.11 -8.62
N THR A 287 -13.50 -7.62 -9.00
CA THR A 287 -12.34 -8.47 -9.31
C THR A 287 -11.15 -8.10 -8.43
N ARG A 288 -10.70 -9.03 -7.59
CA ARG A 288 -9.50 -8.90 -6.77
C ARG A 288 -8.34 -9.70 -7.36
N TYR A 289 -7.23 -9.04 -7.65
CA TYR A 289 -6.02 -9.64 -8.23
C TYR A 289 -4.99 -10.01 -7.17
N VAL A 290 -5.02 -9.39 -5.99
CA VAL A 290 -4.07 -9.65 -4.91
C VAL A 290 -4.77 -10.31 -3.73
N TYR A 291 -4.63 -11.64 -3.66
CA TYR A 291 -5.06 -12.43 -2.52
C TYR A 291 -4.04 -13.54 -2.24
N PRO A 292 -3.12 -13.35 -1.28
CA PRO A 292 -2.09 -14.34 -1.01
C PRO A 292 -2.70 -15.63 -0.43
N PRO A 293 -2.12 -16.81 -0.72
CA PRO A 293 -2.66 -18.10 -0.28
C PRO A 293 -2.31 -18.39 1.19
N PHE A 294 -2.76 -17.52 2.09
CA PHE A 294 -2.59 -17.67 3.54
C PHE A 294 -3.64 -18.59 4.15
N GLY A 295 -4.67 -18.99 3.39
CA GLY A 295 -5.75 -19.84 3.88
C GLY A 295 -6.64 -19.15 4.92
N ILE A 296 -6.68 -17.82 4.92
CA ILE A 296 -7.38 -16.98 5.89
C ILE A 296 -8.55 -16.27 5.22
N ASN A 297 -9.66 -16.14 5.95
CA ASN A 297 -10.74 -15.24 5.60
C ASN A 297 -10.42 -13.83 6.15
N PHE A 298 -10.05 -12.91 5.26
CA PHE A 298 -9.72 -11.53 5.64
C PHE A 298 -10.95 -10.63 5.82
N GLY A 299 -12.16 -11.15 5.65
CA GLY A 299 -13.40 -10.37 5.77
C GLY A 299 -13.62 -9.41 4.61
N PHE A 300 -12.98 -9.64 3.47
CA PHE A 300 -13.33 -8.95 2.24
C PHE A 300 -14.62 -9.56 1.67
N PRO A 301 -15.64 -8.76 1.32
CA PRO A 301 -16.92 -9.29 0.83
C PRO A 301 -16.80 -10.22 -0.38
N ASP A 302 -15.80 -10.00 -1.22
CA ASP A 302 -15.51 -10.79 -2.42
C ASP A 302 -14.65 -12.05 -2.18
N LYS A 303 -14.14 -12.22 -0.95
CA LYS A 303 -13.31 -13.37 -0.53
C LYS A 303 -13.63 -13.77 0.91
N ALA A 304 -14.75 -14.47 1.08
CA ALA A 304 -15.24 -14.90 2.39
C ALA A 304 -14.78 -16.30 2.83
N SER A 305 -13.85 -16.95 2.10
CA SER A 305 -13.36 -18.30 2.43
C SER A 305 -12.06 -18.28 3.22
N GLY A 306 -11.81 -19.35 3.99
CA GLY A 306 -10.60 -19.54 4.77
C GLY A 306 -10.84 -19.61 6.28
N LYS A 307 -9.77 -19.85 7.03
CA LYS A 307 -9.80 -19.89 8.49
C LYS A 307 -9.93 -18.49 9.07
N VAL A 308 -10.57 -18.41 10.24
CA VAL A 308 -10.72 -17.16 11.00
C VAL A 308 -9.55 -16.99 11.96
N MET A 309 -8.98 -15.79 12.00
CA MET A 309 -7.94 -15.40 12.96
C MET A 309 -8.56 -14.73 14.20
N PRO A 310 -7.88 -14.73 15.36
CA PRO A 310 -8.29 -13.94 16.52
C PRO A 310 -8.55 -12.47 16.16
N ASN A 311 -9.66 -11.91 16.69
CA ASN A 311 -10.14 -10.56 16.36
C ASN A 311 -10.30 -10.27 14.85
N GLY A 312 -10.48 -11.31 14.05
CA GLY A 312 -10.82 -11.25 12.62
C GLY A 312 -12.32 -11.26 12.38
N VAL A 313 -12.75 -11.97 11.34
CA VAL A 313 -14.18 -12.15 11.01
C VAL A 313 -14.86 -13.00 12.09
N PRO A 314 -16.10 -12.70 12.51
CA PRO A 314 -16.88 -13.63 13.34
C PRO A 314 -16.95 -15.02 12.71
N ALA A 315 -16.83 -16.06 13.55
CA ALA A 315 -16.95 -17.46 13.14
C ALA A 315 -18.36 -17.82 12.68
#